data_AF-A0A955KJ32-F1
#
_entry.id   AF-A0A955KJ32-F1
#
_cell.length_a   1.000
_cell.length_b   1.000
_cell.length_c   1.000
_cell.angle_alpha   90.00
_cell.angle_beta   90.00
_cell.angle_gamma   90.00
#
_symmetry.space_group_name_H-M   'P 1'
#
loop_
_entity.id
_entity.type
_entity.pdbx_description
1 polymer ?
#
loop_
_entity_poly.entity_id
_entity_poly.type
_entity_poly.pdbx_seq_one_letter_code
_entity_poly.pdbx_strand_id
1 'polypeptide(L)'
;AVFLITLEAISHGDVSVFTSLAGLLTFTSMLVFGVIFGLLIGGIFTYLVGAARESETASITLTIVLAHITFILAEVISHIEWFGTFSIHISPIISTTIASLIMGNYARTKLNPHAEAFVTGLWEQFAFMANSLVFILIGLLMVEVPLLEPQIFTAILITILVVAAARALSIYPVMSLYNLFQSKTRQIPKSWQHLMAWGSLRGALAVTMVLLIPEDLAIPGWSLEISPREFLLAITIGCIAATLFIKATTIRNMVSRFKLDRLTAVEEIEYQEAQAIIHHQVNGRLAKYEKRGYISEHIADALRTQHTEAFQIACKKACALSQERRDDLAFRVLRIYAIGIEKRHLKLLYDHNEVTESVFRRIQGKLRIQLEAIESGNLSPDVTIHGDDRDIFERIFRNVKKLLKREENVRSFEHRYMYYRAQTIISRKVLKELTQLEQVSDTIFTPEAVKHVNELYTSFKENSQRKLHELSDQNIELARILGESLAKHGVHTIEEMVLEDIYRKELITPKLYILLKEELRAANQ
;
A
#
# COMPACT_ATOMS: atom_id res chain seq x y z
N ALA A 1 11.56 0.07 24.29
CA ALA A 1 10.56 0.41 25.33
C ALA A 1 10.45 -0.73 26.35
N VAL A 2 9.66 -1.80 26.13
CA VAL A 2 9.50 -2.89 27.14
C VAL A 2 10.84 -3.46 27.61
N PHE A 3 11.75 -3.80 26.69
CA PHE A 3 13.07 -4.34 27.02
C PHE A 3 13.90 -3.41 27.92
N LEU A 4 13.93 -2.11 27.60
CA LEU A 4 14.68 -1.11 28.38
C LEU A 4 14.08 -0.94 29.78
N ILE A 5 12.76 -0.90 29.88
CA ILE A 5 12.05 -0.81 31.16
C ILE A 5 12.29 -2.06 32.01
N THR A 6 12.31 -3.25 31.40
CA THR A 6 12.65 -4.48 32.13
C THR A 6 14.11 -4.51 32.55
N LEU A 7 15.03 -4.02 31.72
CA LEU A 7 16.45 -3.94 32.06
C LEU A 7 16.67 -2.97 33.22
N GLU A 8 16.02 -1.81 33.20
CA GLU A 8 16.08 -0.81 34.27
C GLU A 8 15.48 -1.33 35.58
N ALA A 9 14.35 -2.06 35.51
CA ALA A 9 13.76 -2.70 36.68
C ALA A 9 14.67 -3.78 37.29
N ILE A 10 15.36 -4.56 36.43
CA ILE A 10 16.30 -5.59 36.86
C ILE A 10 17.58 -4.97 37.44
N SER A 11 18.10 -3.90 36.83
CA SER A 11 19.34 -3.25 37.27
C SER A 11 19.20 -2.54 38.62
N HIS A 12 18.02 -2.02 38.96
CA HIS A 12 17.76 -1.33 40.22
C HIS A 12 17.30 -2.25 41.37
N GLY A 13 17.02 -3.53 41.09
CA GLY A 13 16.68 -4.54 42.12
C GLY A 13 15.32 -4.37 42.82
N ASP A 14 14.60 -3.27 42.59
CA ASP A 14 13.30 -2.98 43.22
C ASP A 14 12.12 -3.33 42.29
N VAL A 15 11.66 -4.58 42.38
CA VAL A 15 10.38 -5.01 41.75
C VAL A 15 9.21 -4.64 42.66
N SER A 16 9.09 -3.35 43.00
CA SER A 16 7.94 -2.83 43.75
C SER A 16 6.73 -2.64 42.82
N VAL A 17 5.51 -2.63 43.38
CA VAL A 17 4.29 -2.31 42.64
C VAL A 17 4.39 -0.91 42.01
N PHE A 18 5.08 0.01 42.69
CA PHE A 18 5.32 1.38 42.21
C PHE A 18 6.24 1.40 40.97
N THR A 19 7.34 0.65 40.99
CA THR A 19 8.26 0.51 39.85
C THR A 19 7.55 -0.09 38.63
N SER A 20 6.71 -1.11 38.86
CA SER A 20 5.93 -1.74 37.79
C SER A 20 4.91 -0.79 37.16
N LEU A 21 4.24 0.03 37.98
CA LEU A 21 3.30 1.05 37.51
C LEU A 21 4.01 2.18 36.76
N ALA A 22 5.16 2.65 37.25
CA ALA A 22 5.99 3.65 36.59
C ALA A 22 6.51 3.15 35.23
N GLY A 23 6.94 1.89 35.16
CA GLY A 23 7.33 1.24 33.91
C GLY A 23 6.17 1.15 32.92
N LEU A 24 4.96 0.77 33.37
CA LEU A 24 3.78 0.72 32.51
C LEU A 24 3.39 2.11 31.98
N LEU A 25 3.45 3.14 32.82
CA LEU A 25 3.18 4.53 32.43
C LEU A 25 4.21 5.03 31.41
N THR A 26 5.49 4.72 31.62
CA THR A 26 6.59 5.07 30.70
C THR A 26 6.45 4.35 29.36
N PHE A 27 6.09 3.06 29.37
CA PHE A 27 5.80 2.32 28.16
C PHE A 27 4.62 2.94 27.39
N THR A 28 3.54 3.25 28.10
CA THR A 28 2.33 3.81 27.51
C THR A 28 2.60 5.19 26.94
N SER A 29 3.37 6.03 27.63
CA SER A 29 3.77 7.36 27.15
C SER A 29 4.63 7.24 25.89
N MET A 30 5.68 6.40 25.89
CA MET A 30 6.53 6.14 24.71
C MET A 30 5.73 5.73 23.48
N LEU A 31 4.70 4.90 23.66
CA LEU A 31 3.83 4.44 22.58
C LEU A 31 2.93 5.57 22.10
N VAL A 32 2.14 6.18 22.99
CA VAL A 32 1.13 7.19 22.64
C VAL A 32 1.78 8.43 22.03
N PHE A 33 2.80 8.98 22.69
CA PHE A 33 3.50 10.16 22.18
C PHE A 33 4.34 9.84 20.94
N GLY A 34 4.92 8.63 20.84
CA GLY A 34 5.55 8.16 19.61
C GLY A 34 4.60 8.19 18.42
N VAL A 35 3.38 7.65 18.59
CA VAL A 35 2.34 7.68 17.54
C VAL A 35 1.90 9.10 17.20
N ILE A 36 1.59 9.92 18.21
CA ILE A 36 1.15 11.32 17.98
C ILE A 36 2.23 12.11 17.24
N PHE A 37 3.48 12.01 17.70
CA PHE A 37 4.61 12.72 17.09
C PHE A 37 4.87 12.24 15.66
N GLY A 38 4.80 10.93 15.41
CA GLY A 38 4.93 10.37 14.07
C GLY A 38 3.82 10.82 13.12
N LEU A 39 2.57 10.90 13.60
CA LEU A 39 1.44 11.43 12.83
C LEU A 39 1.62 12.90 12.46
N LEU A 40 2.12 13.70 13.41
CA LEU A 40 2.37 15.12 13.22
C LEU A 40 3.46 15.33 12.16
N ILE A 41 4.64 14.74 12.35
CA ILE A 41 5.77 14.90 11.44
C ILE A 41 5.46 14.30 10.06
N GLY A 42 4.85 13.11 10.02
CA GLY A 42 4.40 12.48 8.77
C GLY A 42 3.39 13.34 8.01
N GLY A 43 2.45 13.98 8.72
CA GLY A 43 1.49 14.91 8.14
C GLY A 43 2.15 16.16 7.54
N ILE A 44 3.11 16.76 8.26
CA ILE A 44 3.88 17.93 7.80
C ILE A 44 4.66 17.58 6.53
N PHE A 45 5.45 16.50 6.55
CA PHE A 45 6.27 16.13 5.39
C PHE A 45 5.44 15.68 4.19
N THR A 46 4.29 15.03 4.42
CA THR A 46 3.34 14.73 3.34
C THR A 46 2.79 16.00 2.68
N TYR A 47 2.60 17.07 3.46
CA TYR A 47 2.23 18.37 2.92
C TYR A 47 3.40 19.00 2.14
N LEU A 48 4.62 18.97 2.69
CA LEU A 48 5.82 19.49 2.02
C LEU A 48 6.12 18.78 0.69
N VAL A 49 6.01 17.44 0.65
CA VAL A 49 6.18 16.66 -0.59
C VAL A 49 5.11 17.04 -1.61
N GLY A 50 3.86 17.25 -1.18
CA GLY A 50 2.81 17.75 -2.06
C GLY A 50 3.10 19.15 -2.63
N ALA A 51 3.72 20.03 -1.84
CA ALA A 51 4.13 21.36 -2.29
C ALA A 51 5.36 21.31 -3.22
N ALA A 52 6.24 20.32 -3.04
CA ALA A 52 7.44 20.11 -3.85
C ALA A 52 7.22 19.20 -5.08
N ARG A 53 5.97 18.92 -5.47
CA ARG A 53 5.62 17.95 -6.52
C ARG A 53 6.30 18.20 -7.88
N GLU A 54 6.59 19.46 -8.18
CA GLU A 54 7.24 19.87 -9.44
C GLU A 54 8.72 19.50 -9.51
N SER A 55 9.37 19.30 -8.35
CA SER A 55 10.77 18.93 -8.24
C SER A 55 10.91 17.51 -7.68
N GLU A 56 11.31 16.59 -8.55
CA GLU A 56 11.57 15.19 -8.20
C GLU A 56 12.65 15.07 -7.12
N THR A 57 13.75 15.81 -7.25
CA THR A 57 14.88 15.77 -6.32
C THR A 57 14.50 16.26 -4.93
N ALA A 58 13.70 17.32 -4.84
CA ALA A 58 13.19 17.84 -3.57
C ALA A 58 12.27 16.81 -2.89
N SER A 59 11.37 16.19 -3.66
CA SER A 59 10.46 15.17 -3.14
C SER A 59 11.20 13.96 -2.58
N ILE A 60 12.23 13.47 -3.27
CA ILE A 60 13.09 12.36 -2.81
C ILE A 60 13.81 12.76 -1.52
N THR A 61 14.47 13.93 -1.52
CA THR A 61 15.25 14.42 -0.37
C THR A 61 14.38 14.55 0.88
N LEU A 62 13.15 15.05 0.73
CA LEU A 62 12.19 15.17 1.83
C LEU A 62 11.86 13.81 2.47
N THR A 63 11.85 12.70 1.71
CA THR A 63 11.62 11.36 2.31
C THR A 63 12.79 10.91 3.19
N ILE A 64 14.03 11.20 2.79
CA ILE A 64 15.23 10.87 3.56
C ILE A 64 15.29 11.74 4.82
N VAL A 65 15.04 13.04 4.66
CA VAL A 65 15.00 14.02 5.75
C VAL A 65 13.91 13.65 6.75
N LEU A 66 12.72 13.25 6.29
CA LEU A 66 11.64 12.77 7.16
C LEU A 66 12.13 11.68 8.12
N ALA A 67 12.76 10.63 7.60
CA ALA A 67 13.17 9.48 8.40
C ALA A 67 14.17 9.89 9.50
N HIS A 68 15.18 10.69 9.14
CA HIS A 68 16.23 11.11 10.07
C HIS A 68 15.74 12.16 11.08
N ILE A 69 15.01 13.18 10.62
CA ILE A 69 14.47 14.23 11.50
C ILE A 69 13.47 13.63 12.48
N THR A 70 12.59 12.73 12.04
CA THR A 70 11.61 12.12 12.96
C THR A 70 12.33 11.35 14.07
N PHE A 71 13.36 10.58 13.70
CA PHE A 71 14.13 9.79 14.67
C PHE A 71 14.90 10.70 15.65
N ILE A 72 15.72 11.61 15.12
CA ILE A 72 16.59 12.47 15.94
C ILE A 72 15.76 13.40 16.83
N LEU A 73 14.69 14.00 16.29
CA LEU A 73 13.87 14.93 17.06
C LEU A 73 13.06 14.21 18.15
N ALA A 74 12.61 12.97 17.92
CA ALA A 74 11.99 12.16 18.95
C ALA A 74 12.96 11.85 20.10
N GLU A 75 14.22 11.52 19.78
CA GLU A 75 15.26 11.27 20.79
C GLU A 75 15.59 12.54 21.58
N VAL A 76 15.80 13.67 20.89
CA VAL A 76 16.09 14.96 21.52
C VAL A 76 14.95 15.40 22.44
N ILE A 77 13.70 15.30 21.99
CA ILE A 77 12.54 15.66 22.82
C ILE A 77 12.44 14.72 24.04
N SER A 78 12.76 13.44 23.88
CA SER A 78 12.75 12.48 24.99
C SER A 78 13.79 12.78 26.07
N HIS A 79 14.90 13.44 25.71
CA HIS A 79 15.94 13.87 26.66
C HIS A 79 15.67 15.24 27.30
N ILE A 80 14.71 16.01 26.77
CA ILE A 80 14.34 17.30 27.36
C ILE A 80 13.42 17.05 28.55
N GLU A 81 13.85 17.44 29.75
CA GLU A 81 12.99 17.44 30.94
C GLU A 81 11.87 18.48 30.77
N TRP A 82 10.69 18.01 30.36
CA TRP A 82 9.54 18.89 30.24
C TRP A 82 8.86 19.05 31.61
N PHE A 83 8.91 20.28 32.16
CA PHE A 83 8.18 20.68 33.38
C PHE A 83 8.35 19.72 34.58
N GLY A 84 9.55 19.65 35.15
CA GLY A 84 9.84 19.37 36.58
C GLY A 84 9.34 18.09 37.25
N THR A 85 8.48 17.26 36.63
CA THR A 85 7.94 16.02 37.21
C THR A 85 7.44 15.01 36.15
N PHE A 86 7.19 15.42 34.89
CA PHE A 86 6.68 14.50 33.85
C PHE A 86 7.67 14.37 32.68
N SER A 87 8.54 13.36 32.72
CA SER A 87 9.39 12.99 31.59
C SER A 87 8.56 12.34 30.48
N ILE A 88 8.24 13.12 29.45
CA ILE A 88 7.57 12.60 28.26
C ILE A 88 8.61 11.90 27.40
N HIS A 89 8.62 10.58 27.50
CA HIS A 89 9.44 9.75 26.64
C HIS A 89 8.73 9.51 25.31
N ILE A 90 9.42 9.71 24.21
CA ILE A 90 8.90 9.48 22.85
C ILE A 90 9.74 8.37 22.24
N SER A 91 9.11 7.28 21.76
CA SER A 91 9.86 6.25 21.06
C SER A 91 10.24 6.72 19.64
N PRO A 92 11.53 6.88 19.30
CA PRO A 92 11.95 7.31 17.97
C PRO A 92 11.60 6.30 16.88
N ILE A 93 11.71 5.02 17.21
CA ILE A 93 11.40 3.91 16.30
C ILE A 93 9.91 3.92 15.95
N ILE A 94 9.02 4.02 16.95
CA ILE A 94 7.57 4.07 16.71
C ILE A 94 7.21 5.33 15.93
N SER A 95 7.74 6.49 16.33
CA SER A 95 7.45 7.75 15.65
C SER A 95 7.87 7.73 14.18
N THR A 96 9.09 7.28 13.89
CA THR A 96 9.60 7.16 12.52
C THR A 96 8.79 6.16 11.70
N THR A 97 8.35 5.05 12.31
CA THR A 97 7.49 4.05 11.65
C THR A 97 6.13 4.64 11.28
N ILE A 98 5.50 5.37 12.19
CA ILE A 98 4.19 6.00 11.95
C ILE A 98 4.33 7.12 10.91
N ALA A 99 5.37 7.95 10.99
CA ALA A 99 5.64 8.97 10.00
C ALA A 99 5.86 8.38 8.59
N SER A 100 6.60 7.27 8.51
CA SER A 100 6.84 6.53 7.26
C SER A 100 5.57 5.87 6.74
N LEU A 101 4.69 5.36 7.60
CA LEU A 101 3.38 4.83 7.22
C LEU A 101 2.49 5.91 6.61
N ILE A 102 2.48 7.12 7.20
CA ILE A 102 1.76 8.26 6.65
C ILE A 102 2.35 8.68 5.29
N MET A 103 3.66 8.79 5.19
CA MET A 103 4.34 9.09 3.91
C MET A 103 4.02 8.05 2.83
N GLY A 104 4.10 6.76 3.17
CA GLY A 104 3.80 5.66 2.25
C GLY A 104 2.36 5.64 1.75
N ASN A 105 1.39 5.95 2.62
CA ASN A 105 -0.03 5.97 2.24
C ASN A 105 -0.46 7.28 1.58
N TYR A 106 0.10 8.43 1.99
CA TYR A 106 -0.41 9.73 1.58
C TYR A 106 0.46 10.51 0.61
N ALA A 107 1.79 10.33 0.64
CA ALA A 107 2.67 11.04 -0.27
C ALA A 107 2.89 10.30 -1.58
N ARG A 108 2.82 8.96 -1.61
CA ARG A 108 2.95 8.19 -2.87
C ARG A 108 2.00 8.67 -3.96
N THR A 109 0.75 9.01 -3.60
CA THR A 109 -0.20 9.56 -4.57
C THR A 109 0.21 10.94 -5.09
N LYS A 110 0.98 11.73 -4.33
CA LYS A 110 1.39 13.10 -4.65
C LYS A 110 2.67 13.16 -5.46
N LEU A 111 3.48 12.10 -5.43
CA LEU A 111 4.68 11.99 -6.25
C LEU A 111 4.30 11.84 -7.73
N ASN A 112 5.14 12.39 -8.60
CA ASN A 112 5.12 12.02 -10.02
C ASN A 112 5.44 10.52 -10.15
N PRO A 113 4.79 9.75 -11.05
CA PRO A 113 5.11 8.35 -11.31
C PRO A 113 6.61 8.00 -11.39
N HIS A 114 7.43 8.86 -12.01
CA HIS A 114 8.87 8.63 -12.10
C HIS A 114 9.55 8.69 -10.72
N ALA A 115 9.24 9.74 -9.96
CA ALA A 115 9.74 9.93 -8.60
C ALA A 115 9.27 8.82 -7.65
N GLU A 116 8.02 8.36 -7.78
CA GLU A 116 7.51 7.24 -6.98
C GLU A 116 8.30 5.95 -7.21
N ALA A 117 8.55 5.61 -8.48
CA ALA A 117 9.31 4.42 -8.85
C ALA A 117 10.76 4.51 -8.31
N PHE A 118 11.40 5.67 -8.48
CA PHE A 118 12.75 5.91 -7.97
C PHE A 118 12.84 5.81 -6.44
N VAL A 119 11.94 6.50 -5.71
CA VAL A 119 11.90 6.45 -4.24
C VAL A 119 11.67 5.02 -3.74
N THR A 120 10.79 4.27 -4.39
CA THR A 120 10.53 2.86 -4.03
C THR A 120 11.80 2.02 -4.17
N GLY A 121 12.47 2.09 -5.32
CA GLY A 121 13.72 1.35 -5.53
C GLY A 121 14.86 1.79 -4.60
N LEU A 122 14.96 3.08 -4.31
CA LEU A 122 15.96 3.63 -3.38
C LEU A 122 15.79 3.04 -1.97
N TRP A 123 14.56 3.04 -1.43
CA TRP A 123 14.29 2.51 -0.10
C TRP A 123 14.40 1.00 -0.03
N GLU A 124 14.04 0.27 -1.10
CA GLU A 124 14.31 -1.17 -1.22
C GLU A 124 15.82 -1.47 -1.13
N GLN A 125 16.64 -0.68 -1.82
CA GLN A 125 18.10 -0.81 -1.77
C GLN A 125 18.66 -0.52 -0.37
N PHE A 126 18.20 0.55 0.29
CA PHE A 126 18.61 0.85 1.67
C PHE A 126 18.20 -0.25 2.65
N ALA A 127 16.98 -0.77 2.53
CA ALA A 127 16.49 -1.87 3.35
C ALA A 127 17.33 -3.13 3.13
N PHE A 128 17.66 -3.45 1.88
CA PHE A 128 18.53 -4.58 1.55
C PHE A 128 19.94 -4.41 2.15
N MET A 129 20.54 -3.22 2.03
CA MET A 129 21.86 -2.93 2.57
C MET A 129 21.89 -3.00 4.10
N ALA A 130 20.91 -2.38 4.78
CA ALA A 130 20.81 -2.41 6.23
C ALA A 130 20.60 -3.84 6.76
N ASN A 131 19.71 -4.63 6.13
CA ASN A 131 19.51 -6.02 6.50
C ASN A 131 20.79 -6.84 6.31
N SER A 132 21.49 -6.65 5.20
CA SER A 132 22.75 -7.34 4.91
C SER A 132 23.83 -7.04 5.94
N LEU A 133 24.01 -5.76 6.31
CA LEU A 133 24.94 -5.34 7.34
C LEU A 133 24.62 -5.98 8.69
N VAL A 134 23.34 -6.05 9.08
CA VAL A 134 22.99 -6.70 10.34
C VAL A 134 23.21 -8.21 10.28
N PHE A 135 22.91 -8.89 9.18
CA PHE A 135 23.22 -10.32 9.07
C PHE A 135 24.73 -10.61 9.11
N ILE A 136 25.55 -9.74 8.51
CA ILE A 136 27.01 -9.82 8.63
C ILE A 136 27.44 -9.63 10.09
N LEU A 137 26.90 -8.63 10.80
CA LEU A 137 27.18 -8.40 12.21
C LEU A 137 26.79 -9.60 13.08
N ILE A 138 25.61 -10.20 12.85
CA ILE A 138 25.18 -11.41 13.55
C ILE A 138 26.14 -12.58 13.27
N GLY A 139 26.59 -12.72 12.02
CA GLY A 139 27.58 -13.73 11.63
C GLY A 139 28.94 -13.52 12.31
N LEU A 140 29.35 -12.27 12.54
CA LEU A 140 30.57 -11.96 13.28
C LEU A 140 30.43 -12.29 14.77
N LEU A 141 29.33 -11.83 15.40
CA LEU A 141 29.04 -12.09 16.82
C LEU A 141 28.86 -13.59 17.11
N MET A 142 28.42 -14.38 16.13
CA MET A 142 28.36 -15.84 16.22
C MET A 142 29.72 -16.48 16.50
N VAL A 143 30.81 -15.90 16.01
CA VAL A 143 32.17 -16.45 16.15
C VAL A 143 32.74 -16.20 17.55
N GLU A 144 32.34 -15.09 18.17
CA GLU A 144 32.86 -14.65 19.48
C GLU A 144 32.21 -15.39 20.65
N VAL A 145 31.01 -15.96 20.46
CA VAL A 145 30.22 -16.58 21.53
C VAL A 145 30.36 -18.10 21.51
N PRO A 146 30.61 -18.78 22.65
CA PRO A 146 30.85 -20.23 22.71
C PRO A 146 29.56 -21.06 22.56
N LEU A 147 28.88 -20.97 21.42
CA LEU A 147 27.58 -21.60 21.14
C LEU A 147 27.53 -23.13 21.31
N LEU A 148 28.68 -23.79 21.25
CA LEU A 148 28.82 -25.25 21.34
C LEU A 148 29.01 -25.76 22.77
N GLU A 149 29.14 -24.86 23.75
CA GLU A 149 29.22 -25.27 25.14
C GLU A 149 27.90 -25.94 25.56
N PRO A 150 27.92 -27.14 26.17
CA PRO A 150 26.70 -27.93 26.41
C PRO A 150 25.62 -27.18 27.19
N GLN A 151 26.02 -26.34 28.15
CA GLN A 151 25.09 -25.55 28.97
C GLN A 151 24.38 -24.47 28.14
N ILE A 152 25.13 -23.77 27.28
CA ILE A 152 24.60 -22.73 26.40
C ILE A 152 23.75 -23.33 25.29
N PHE A 153 24.20 -24.45 24.70
CA PHE A 153 23.44 -25.14 23.68
C PHE A 153 22.06 -25.59 24.21
N THR A 154 22.03 -26.12 25.44
CA THR A 154 20.78 -26.48 26.12
C THR A 154 19.90 -25.25 26.35
N ALA A 155 20.49 -24.13 26.80
CA ALA A 155 19.76 -22.86 26.98
C ALA A 155 19.19 -22.31 25.66
N ILE A 156 19.92 -22.42 24.55
CA ILE A 156 19.46 -22.07 23.20
C ILE A 156 18.25 -22.92 22.82
N LEU A 157 18.32 -24.25 22.99
CA LEU A 157 17.22 -25.15 22.65
C LEU A 157 15.95 -24.83 23.45
N ILE A 158 16.10 -24.60 24.76
CA ILE A 158 14.99 -24.19 25.63
C ILE A 158 14.42 -22.85 25.15
N THR A 159 15.28 -21.90 24.81
CA THR A 159 14.86 -20.57 24.34
C THR A 159 14.10 -20.67 23.01
N ILE A 160 14.52 -21.53 22.09
CA ILE A 160 13.80 -21.76 20.83
C ILE A 160 12.38 -22.26 21.11
N LEU A 161 12.22 -23.24 22.01
CA LEU A 161 10.91 -23.79 22.40
C LEU A 161 10.05 -22.74 23.10
N VAL A 162 10.61 -22.00 24.05
CA VAL A 162 9.92 -20.93 24.77
C VAL A 162 9.47 -19.83 23.81
N VAL A 163 10.33 -19.38 22.90
CA VAL A 163 10.00 -18.33 21.91
C VAL A 163 8.93 -18.83 20.93
N ALA A 164 8.96 -20.10 20.54
CA ALA A 164 7.92 -20.70 19.70
C ALA A 164 6.57 -20.79 20.42
N ALA A 165 6.57 -21.25 21.68
CA ALA A 165 5.37 -21.34 22.51
C ALA A 165 4.79 -19.96 22.82
N ALA A 166 5.64 -18.98 23.19
CA ALA A 166 5.25 -17.60 23.40
C ALA A 166 4.62 -16.99 22.14
N ARG A 167 5.14 -17.31 20.95
CA ARG A 167 4.54 -16.86 19.69
C ARG A 167 3.16 -17.47 19.47
N ALA A 168 2.99 -18.78 19.67
CA ALA A 168 1.70 -19.45 19.60
C ALA A 168 0.69 -18.82 20.57
N LEU A 169 1.09 -18.61 21.83
CA LEU A 169 0.28 -17.98 22.86
C LEU A 169 -0.06 -16.51 22.56
N SER A 170 0.80 -15.79 21.83
CA SER A 170 0.48 -14.42 21.41
C SER A 170 -0.52 -14.34 20.26
N ILE A 171 -0.65 -15.40 19.45
CA ILE A 171 -1.49 -15.38 18.24
C ILE A 171 -2.84 -16.03 18.47
N TYR A 172 -2.90 -17.28 18.95
CA TYR A 172 -4.18 -18.00 18.99
C TYR A 172 -5.25 -17.29 19.84
N PRO A 173 -4.95 -16.76 21.04
CA PRO A 173 -5.94 -16.04 21.84
C PRO A 173 -6.40 -14.75 21.16
N VAL A 174 -5.47 -13.96 20.62
CA VAL A 174 -5.80 -12.69 19.95
C VAL A 174 -6.65 -12.93 18.70
N MET A 175 -6.31 -13.95 17.89
CA MET A 175 -7.07 -14.31 16.71
C MET A 175 -8.43 -14.94 17.05
N SER A 176 -8.51 -15.72 18.13
CA SER A 176 -9.77 -16.26 18.62
C SER A 176 -10.69 -15.14 19.11
N LEU A 177 -10.15 -14.16 19.82
CA LEU A 177 -10.90 -12.98 20.27
C LEU A 177 -11.37 -12.14 19.08
N TYR A 178 -10.49 -11.91 18.10
CA TYR A 178 -10.84 -11.21 16.86
C TYR A 178 -11.97 -11.93 16.10
N ASN A 179 -11.85 -13.24 15.90
CA ASN A 179 -12.86 -14.03 15.18
C ASN A 179 -14.20 -14.10 15.91
N LEU A 180 -14.22 -13.94 17.24
CA LEU A 180 -15.45 -13.90 18.03
C LEU A 180 -16.28 -12.64 17.76
N PHE A 181 -15.62 -11.50 17.51
CA PHE A 181 -16.27 -10.22 17.24
C PHE A 181 -16.57 -9.95 15.76
N GLN A 182 -16.17 -10.85 14.86
CA GLN A 182 -16.33 -10.67 13.41
C GLN A 182 -17.40 -11.58 12.81
N SER A 183 -18.01 -11.10 11.72
CA SER A 183 -18.91 -11.90 10.90
C SER A 183 -18.20 -13.13 10.34
N LYS A 184 -18.94 -14.23 10.15
CA LYS A 184 -18.43 -15.51 9.62
C LYS A 184 -17.65 -15.36 8.31
N THR A 185 -18.00 -14.37 7.48
CA THR A 185 -17.33 -14.09 6.20
C THR A 185 -15.98 -13.39 6.32
N ARG A 186 -15.64 -12.86 7.51
CA ARG A 186 -14.39 -12.11 7.77
C ARG A 186 -13.48 -12.79 8.80
N GLN A 187 -13.80 -14.02 9.19
CA GLN A 187 -12.99 -14.78 10.16
C GLN A 187 -11.68 -15.23 9.52
N ILE A 188 -10.58 -15.11 10.26
CA ILE A 188 -9.28 -15.59 9.83
C ILE A 188 -9.22 -17.11 10.01
N PRO A 189 -9.06 -17.90 8.94
CA PRO A 189 -9.03 -19.36 9.02
C PRO A 189 -7.88 -19.88 9.89
N LYS A 190 -8.06 -21.06 10.50
CA LYS A 190 -7.02 -21.67 11.35
C LYS A 190 -5.69 -21.92 10.61
N SER A 191 -5.74 -22.25 9.32
CA SER A 191 -4.55 -22.37 8.46
C SER A 191 -3.70 -21.10 8.45
N TRP A 192 -4.34 -19.94 8.32
CA TRP A 192 -3.67 -18.64 8.42
C TRP A 192 -3.14 -18.36 9.82
N GLN A 193 -3.85 -18.77 10.88
CA GLN A 193 -3.36 -18.63 12.25
C GLN A 193 -2.10 -19.47 12.50
N HIS A 194 -2.06 -20.71 12.01
CA HIS A 194 -0.86 -21.55 12.05
C HIS A 194 0.29 -20.91 11.27
N LEU A 195 0.01 -20.34 10.09
CA LEU A 195 0.99 -19.60 9.30
C LEU A 195 1.56 -18.39 10.05
N MET A 196 0.71 -17.58 10.67
CA MET A 196 1.14 -16.44 11.48
C MET A 196 1.99 -16.86 12.69
N ALA A 197 1.66 -18.00 13.30
CA ALA A 197 2.40 -18.54 14.45
C ALA A 197 3.78 -19.07 14.06
N TRP A 198 3.88 -19.70 12.90
CA TRP A 198 5.14 -20.24 12.39
C TRP A 198 6.02 -19.19 11.73
N GLY A 199 5.44 -18.24 11.01
CA GLY A 199 6.12 -17.20 10.20
C GLY A 199 6.85 -16.12 11.00
N SER A 200 7.29 -16.42 12.23
CA SER A 200 8.03 -15.50 13.09
C SER A 200 9.53 -15.59 12.83
N LEU A 201 10.03 -14.89 11.82
CA LEU A 201 11.47 -14.71 11.66
C LEU A 201 11.94 -13.69 12.69
N ARG A 202 12.89 -14.08 13.53
CA ARG A 202 13.61 -13.15 14.41
C ARG A 202 14.77 -12.56 13.61
N GLY A 203 15.18 -11.35 13.95
CA GLY A 203 16.19 -10.66 13.15
C GLY A 203 16.94 -9.61 13.95
N ALA A 204 17.54 -8.71 13.19
CA ALA A 204 18.40 -7.60 13.60
C ALA A 204 18.08 -6.95 14.95
N LEU A 205 16.82 -6.53 15.13
CA LEU A 205 16.40 -5.75 16.27
C LEU A 205 16.66 -6.45 17.61
N ALA A 206 16.55 -7.78 17.67
CA ALA A 206 16.78 -8.54 18.89
C ALA A 206 18.25 -8.46 19.33
N VAL A 207 19.19 -8.56 18.37
CA VAL A 207 20.63 -8.45 18.65
C VAL A 207 20.99 -7.03 19.03
N THR A 208 20.46 -6.02 18.34
CA THR A 208 20.65 -4.63 18.73
C THR A 208 20.24 -4.40 20.19
N MET A 209 19.10 -4.91 20.63
CA MET A 209 18.66 -4.76 22.03
C MET A 209 19.62 -5.41 23.03
N VAL A 210 20.18 -6.58 22.72
CA VAL A 210 21.18 -7.21 23.59
C VAL A 210 22.48 -6.40 23.65
N LEU A 211 22.88 -5.77 22.54
CA LEU A 211 24.07 -4.92 22.50
C LEU A 211 23.93 -3.63 23.31
N LEU A 212 22.70 -3.20 23.63
CA LEU A 212 22.44 -2.07 24.54
C LEU A 212 22.68 -2.42 26.02
N ILE A 213 22.84 -3.70 26.36
CA ILE A 213 23.13 -4.11 27.74
C ILE A 213 24.56 -3.69 28.10
N PRO A 214 24.78 -2.99 29.24
CA PRO A 214 26.11 -2.64 29.71
C PRO A 214 27.00 -3.87 29.93
N GLU A 215 28.29 -3.76 29.62
CA GLU A 215 29.24 -4.89 29.75
C GLU A 215 29.54 -5.25 31.21
N ASP A 216 29.37 -4.29 32.12
CA ASP A 216 29.60 -4.36 33.56
C ASP A 216 28.38 -4.86 34.35
N LEU A 217 27.29 -5.27 33.68
CA LEU A 217 26.10 -5.77 34.34
C LEU A 217 26.39 -7.09 35.09
N ALA A 218 26.52 -6.99 36.41
CA ALA A 218 26.68 -8.14 37.31
C ALA A 218 25.35 -8.46 38.02
N ILE A 219 24.89 -9.70 37.89
CA ILE A 219 23.67 -10.18 38.56
C ILE A 219 24.08 -10.98 39.81
N PRO A 220 23.58 -10.62 41.01
CA PRO A 220 23.87 -11.38 42.22
C PRO A 220 23.30 -12.81 42.10
N GLY A 221 24.16 -13.82 42.31
CA GLY A 221 23.79 -15.23 42.18
C GLY A 221 23.97 -15.82 40.77
N TRP A 222 24.61 -15.10 39.85
CA TRP A 222 24.98 -15.64 38.54
C TRP A 222 26.07 -16.71 38.69
N SER A 223 25.78 -17.93 38.22
CA SER A 223 26.62 -19.12 38.43
C SER A 223 27.38 -19.58 37.18
N LEU A 224 27.18 -18.94 36.04
CA LEU A 224 27.86 -19.24 34.77
C LEU A 224 29.15 -18.43 34.66
N GLU A 225 30.19 -19.01 34.05
CA GLU A 225 31.48 -18.35 33.82
C GLU A 225 31.38 -17.17 32.83
N ILE A 226 30.32 -17.16 32.02
CA ILE A 226 30.07 -16.21 30.94
C ILE A 226 29.28 -15.01 31.47
N SER A 227 29.54 -13.80 30.95
CA SER A 227 28.78 -12.61 31.34
C SER A 227 27.28 -12.76 31.00
N PRO A 228 26.34 -12.22 31.81
CA PRO A 228 24.92 -12.22 31.48
C PRO A 228 24.60 -11.68 30.09
N ARG A 229 25.36 -10.66 29.63
CA ARG A 229 25.24 -10.10 28.28
C ARG A 229 25.59 -11.11 27.21
N GLU A 230 26.73 -11.80 27.34
CA GLU A 230 27.20 -12.81 26.41
C GLU A 230 26.26 -14.03 26.37
N PHE A 231 25.69 -14.41 27.52
CA PHE A 231 24.67 -15.45 27.59
C PHE A 231 23.39 -15.05 26.84
N LEU A 232 22.88 -13.84 27.08
CA LEU A 232 21.72 -13.30 26.36
C LEU A 232 21.98 -13.18 24.86
N LEU A 233 23.21 -12.82 24.49
CA LEU A 233 23.64 -12.76 23.09
C LEU A 233 23.64 -14.16 22.47
N ALA A 234 24.18 -15.16 23.16
CA ALA A 234 24.21 -16.56 22.71
C ALA A 234 22.81 -17.10 22.41
N ILE A 235 21.88 -16.98 23.37
CA ILE A 235 20.52 -17.49 23.20
C ILE A 235 19.75 -16.72 22.13
N THR A 236 20.00 -15.41 21.99
CA THR A 236 19.35 -14.57 20.99
C THR A 236 19.81 -14.94 19.58
N ILE A 237 21.12 -15.03 19.38
CA ILE A 237 21.71 -15.38 18.08
C ILE A 237 21.37 -16.83 17.71
N GLY A 238 21.46 -17.77 18.66
CA GLY A 238 21.03 -19.16 18.45
C GLY A 238 19.56 -19.28 18.06
N CYS A 239 18.68 -18.50 18.69
CA CYS A 239 17.27 -18.42 18.32
C CYS A 239 17.06 -17.83 16.92
N ILE A 240 17.77 -16.75 16.55
CA ILE A 240 17.71 -16.16 15.21
C ILE A 240 18.13 -17.18 14.15
N ALA A 241 19.26 -17.85 14.35
CA ALA A 241 19.74 -18.88 13.42
C ALA A 241 18.73 -20.02 13.28
N ALA A 242 18.16 -20.52 14.38
CA ALA A 242 17.10 -21.52 14.32
C ALA A 242 15.87 -21.02 13.54
N THR A 243 15.44 -19.78 13.74
CA THR A 243 14.32 -19.23 12.96
C THR A 243 14.65 -19.06 11.48
N LEU A 244 15.89 -18.72 11.12
CA LEU A 244 16.32 -18.59 9.73
C LEU A 244 16.45 -19.95 9.05
N PHE A 245 17.20 -20.88 9.62
CA PHE A 245 17.49 -22.17 8.99
C PHE A 245 16.33 -23.17 9.10
N ILE A 246 15.52 -23.11 10.16
CA ILE A 246 14.39 -24.03 10.35
C ILE A 246 13.09 -23.39 9.88
N LYS A 247 12.68 -22.23 10.43
CA LYS A 247 11.36 -21.66 10.12
C LYS A 247 11.29 -21.09 8.70
N ALA A 248 12.32 -20.36 8.25
CA ALA A 248 12.29 -19.77 6.91
C ALA A 248 12.29 -20.82 5.79
N THR A 249 13.07 -21.90 5.94
CA THR A 249 13.11 -22.99 4.94
C THR A 249 11.82 -23.82 4.93
N THR A 250 11.18 -23.99 6.08
CA THR A 250 9.95 -24.80 6.20
C THR A 250 8.67 -24.05 5.84
N ILE A 251 8.69 -22.71 5.75
CA ILE A 251 7.47 -21.91 5.52
C ILE A 251 6.80 -22.24 4.18
N ARG A 252 7.58 -22.46 3.10
CA ARG A 252 7.05 -22.82 1.78
C ARG A 252 6.30 -24.16 1.82
N ASN A 253 6.86 -25.15 2.50
CA ASN A 253 6.21 -26.45 2.67
C ASN A 253 4.94 -26.33 3.51
N MET A 254 4.92 -25.40 4.46
CA MET A 254 3.73 -25.18 5.28
C MET A 254 2.60 -24.47 4.52
N VAL A 255 2.93 -23.46 3.70
CA VAL A 255 1.99 -22.76 2.83
C VAL A 255 1.30 -23.75 1.87
N SER A 256 2.09 -24.59 1.19
CA SER A 256 1.56 -25.62 0.28
C SER A 256 0.75 -26.69 1.01
N ARG A 257 1.19 -27.14 2.20
CA ARG A 257 0.44 -28.12 3.01
C ARG A 257 -0.92 -27.59 3.47
N PHE A 258 -1.00 -26.30 3.81
CA PHE A 258 -2.25 -25.65 4.17
C PHE A 258 -3.05 -25.15 2.96
N LYS A 259 -2.58 -25.39 1.72
CA LYS A 259 -3.21 -24.95 0.47
C LYS A 259 -3.44 -23.43 0.43
N LEU A 260 -2.56 -22.67 1.07
CA LEU A 260 -2.62 -21.20 1.08
C LEU A 260 -2.03 -20.58 -0.19
N ASP A 261 -1.38 -21.39 -1.01
CA ASP A 261 -0.89 -21.09 -2.36
C ASP A 261 -1.96 -21.34 -3.45
N ARG A 262 -3.10 -21.93 -3.09
CA ARG A 262 -4.19 -22.18 -4.04
C ARG A 262 -5.09 -20.96 -4.12
N LEU A 263 -5.47 -20.64 -5.35
CA LEU A 263 -6.53 -19.67 -5.61
C LEU A 263 -7.81 -20.13 -4.89
N THR A 264 -8.48 -19.20 -4.24
CA THR A 264 -9.85 -19.38 -3.78
C THR A 264 -10.76 -19.64 -4.98
N ALA A 265 -11.97 -20.18 -4.75
CA ALA A 265 -12.90 -20.46 -5.86
C ALA A 265 -13.19 -19.20 -6.71
N VAL A 266 -13.23 -18.03 -6.07
CA VAL A 266 -13.39 -16.73 -6.74
C VAL A 266 -12.13 -16.39 -7.56
N GLU A 267 -10.95 -16.47 -6.96
CA GLU A 267 -9.69 -16.18 -7.66
C GLU A 267 -9.41 -17.17 -8.81
N GLU A 268 -9.88 -18.41 -8.71
CA GLU A 268 -9.76 -19.40 -9.79
C GLU A 268 -10.67 -19.05 -10.96
N ILE A 269 -11.87 -18.54 -10.68
CA ILE A 269 -12.75 -17.95 -11.69
C ILE A 269 -12.08 -16.73 -12.33
N GLU A 270 -11.61 -15.76 -11.53
CA GLU A 270 -10.92 -14.55 -11.99
C GLU A 270 -9.69 -14.89 -12.85
N TYR A 271 -8.95 -15.94 -12.49
CA TYR A 271 -7.81 -16.41 -13.26
C TYR A 271 -8.22 -16.89 -14.66
N GLN A 272 -9.28 -17.69 -14.76
CA GLN A 272 -9.79 -18.15 -16.05
C GLN A 272 -10.37 -16.98 -16.87
N GLU A 273 -11.05 -16.03 -16.22
CA GLU A 273 -11.55 -14.81 -16.86
C GLU A 273 -10.41 -13.96 -17.41
N ALA A 274 -9.34 -13.76 -16.64
CA ALA A 274 -8.15 -13.03 -17.06
C ALA A 274 -7.47 -13.71 -18.26
N GLN A 275 -7.35 -15.05 -18.25
CA GLN A 275 -6.82 -15.79 -19.41
C GLN A 275 -7.68 -15.56 -20.66
N ALA A 276 -9.00 -15.62 -20.54
CA ALA A 276 -9.91 -15.36 -21.66
C ALA A 276 -9.71 -13.93 -22.22
N ILE A 277 -9.62 -12.92 -21.35
CA ILE A 277 -9.35 -11.53 -21.77
C ILE A 277 -8.00 -11.43 -22.49
N ILE A 278 -6.94 -12.04 -21.95
CA ILE A 278 -5.59 -12.01 -22.55
C ILE A 278 -5.61 -12.60 -23.96
N HIS A 279 -6.12 -13.82 -24.13
CA HIS A 279 -6.14 -14.48 -25.43
C HIS A 279 -7.00 -13.72 -26.44
N HIS A 280 -8.11 -13.12 -25.99
CA HIS A 280 -8.94 -12.27 -26.83
C HIS A 280 -8.21 -10.99 -27.28
N GLN A 281 -7.58 -10.26 -26.36
CA GLN A 281 -6.83 -9.04 -26.69
C GLN A 281 -5.65 -9.32 -27.60
N VAL A 282 -4.98 -10.46 -27.42
CA VAL A 282 -3.91 -10.91 -28.32
C VAL A 282 -4.46 -11.12 -29.72
N ASN A 283 -5.58 -11.83 -29.89
CA ASN A 283 -6.21 -12.01 -31.21
C ASN A 283 -6.58 -10.68 -31.88
N GLY A 284 -7.15 -9.73 -31.14
CA GLY A 284 -7.46 -8.40 -31.67
C GLY A 284 -6.21 -7.60 -32.10
N ARG A 285 -5.08 -7.78 -31.40
CA ARG A 285 -3.80 -7.16 -31.79
C ARG A 285 -3.13 -7.88 -32.95
N LEU A 286 -3.22 -9.21 -33.03
CA LEU A 286 -2.70 -10.00 -34.16
C LEU A 286 -3.32 -9.54 -35.49
N ALA A 287 -4.64 -9.28 -35.51
CA ALA A 287 -5.30 -8.73 -36.69
C ALA A 287 -4.74 -7.36 -37.12
N LYS A 288 -4.28 -6.53 -36.18
CA LYS A 288 -3.61 -5.25 -36.50
C LYS A 288 -2.18 -5.46 -36.99
N TYR A 289 -1.47 -6.46 -36.48
CA TYR A 289 -0.11 -6.78 -36.91
C TYR A 289 -0.08 -7.36 -38.32
N GLU A 290 -1.04 -8.21 -38.65
CA GLU A 290 -1.28 -8.71 -40.00
C GLU A 290 -1.57 -7.58 -40.97
N LYS A 291 -2.55 -6.71 -40.68
CA LYS A 291 -2.89 -5.54 -41.51
C LYS A 291 -1.73 -4.56 -41.73
N ARG A 292 -0.78 -4.51 -40.80
CA ARG A 292 0.43 -3.66 -40.88
C ARG A 292 1.62 -4.36 -41.54
N GLY A 293 1.48 -5.64 -41.91
CA GLY A 293 2.55 -6.42 -42.53
C GLY A 293 3.68 -6.82 -41.58
N TYR A 294 3.48 -6.77 -40.26
CA TYR A 294 4.51 -7.19 -39.29
C TYR A 294 4.67 -8.71 -39.21
N ILE A 295 3.62 -9.45 -39.58
CA ILE A 295 3.57 -10.91 -39.59
C ILE A 295 2.92 -11.37 -40.88
N SER A 296 3.40 -12.48 -41.44
CA SER A 296 2.76 -13.12 -42.60
C SER A 296 1.40 -13.71 -42.22
N GLU A 297 0.46 -13.73 -43.16
CA GLU A 297 -0.89 -14.31 -43.01
C GLU A 297 -0.86 -15.72 -42.41
N HIS A 298 0.02 -16.59 -42.90
CA HIS A 298 0.15 -17.96 -42.39
C HIS A 298 0.51 -18.04 -40.89
N ILE A 299 1.43 -17.18 -40.43
CA ILE A 299 1.83 -17.10 -39.00
C ILE A 299 0.69 -16.47 -38.18
N ALA A 300 0.03 -15.44 -38.72
CA ALA A 300 -1.10 -14.79 -38.07
C ALA A 300 -2.26 -15.76 -37.83
N ASP A 301 -2.58 -16.60 -38.82
CA ASP A 301 -3.63 -17.62 -38.72
C ASP A 301 -3.28 -18.74 -37.74
N ALA A 302 -2.04 -19.22 -37.75
CA ALA A 302 -1.59 -20.23 -36.78
C ALA A 302 -1.70 -19.71 -35.33
N LEU A 303 -1.20 -18.49 -35.08
CA LEU A 303 -1.29 -17.86 -33.76
C LEU A 303 -2.73 -17.55 -33.36
N ARG A 304 -3.55 -17.06 -34.30
CA ARG A 304 -4.97 -16.81 -34.06
C ARG A 304 -5.70 -18.08 -33.68
N THR A 305 -5.43 -19.19 -34.36
CA THR A 305 -6.02 -20.49 -34.05
C THR A 305 -5.64 -20.93 -32.63
N GLN A 306 -4.35 -20.90 -32.29
CA GLN A 306 -3.86 -21.25 -30.95
C GLN A 306 -4.51 -20.41 -29.85
N HIS A 307 -4.55 -19.09 -30.01
CA HIS A 307 -5.14 -18.19 -29.03
C HIS A 307 -6.68 -18.31 -28.98
N THR A 308 -7.34 -18.63 -30.09
CA THR A 308 -8.79 -18.88 -30.12
C THR A 308 -9.16 -20.17 -29.39
N GLU A 309 -8.38 -21.24 -29.55
CA GLU A 309 -8.59 -22.49 -28.80
C GLU A 309 -8.37 -22.28 -27.29
N ALA A 310 -7.27 -21.64 -26.92
CA ALA A 310 -6.97 -21.33 -25.51
C ALA A 310 -8.05 -20.45 -24.88
N PHE A 311 -8.57 -19.46 -25.63
CA PHE A 311 -9.70 -18.64 -25.22
C PHE A 311 -10.96 -19.47 -24.92
N GLN A 312 -11.35 -20.36 -25.84
CA GLN A 312 -12.54 -21.20 -25.66
C GLN A 312 -12.41 -22.13 -24.44
N ILE A 313 -11.20 -22.66 -24.19
CA ILE A 313 -10.92 -23.51 -23.01
C ILE A 313 -11.10 -22.70 -21.72
N ALA A 314 -10.53 -21.49 -21.66
CA ALA A 314 -10.65 -20.62 -20.49
C ALA A 314 -12.11 -20.26 -20.18
N CYS A 315 -12.91 -19.89 -21.20
CA CYS A 315 -14.33 -19.59 -21.04
C CYS A 315 -15.14 -20.80 -20.50
N LYS A 316 -14.88 -22.00 -21.04
CA LYS A 316 -15.55 -23.23 -20.58
C LYS A 316 -15.23 -23.54 -19.12
N LYS A 317 -13.97 -23.37 -18.70
CA LYS A 317 -13.54 -23.59 -17.31
C LYS A 317 -14.16 -22.56 -16.36
N ALA A 318 -14.17 -21.28 -16.72
CA ALA A 318 -14.78 -20.24 -15.91
C ALA A 318 -16.29 -20.50 -15.69
N CYS A 319 -17.00 -20.89 -16.76
CA CYS A 319 -18.43 -21.24 -16.68
C CYS A 319 -18.70 -22.50 -15.84
N ALA A 320 -17.77 -23.47 -15.82
CA ALA A 320 -17.93 -24.70 -15.04
C ALA A 320 -17.66 -24.47 -13.54
N LEU A 321 -16.75 -23.56 -13.21
CA LEU A 321 -16.40 -23.21 -11.83
C LEU A 321 -17.42 -22.28 -11.17
N SER A 322 -18.06 -21.42 -11.96
CA SER A 322 -19.19 -20.62 -11.49
C SER A 322 -20.47 -21.46 -11.46
N GLN A 323 -21.07 -21.60 -10.27
CA GLN A 323 -22.44 -22.13 -10.13
C GLN A 323 -23.51 -21.09 -10.56
N GLU A 324 -23.09 -19.86 -10.88
CA GLU A 324 -23.95 -18.77 -11.35
C GLU A 324 -24.30 -18.93 -12.84
N ARG A 325 -25.34 -18.20 -13.29
CA ARG A 325 -25.62 -18.13 -14.73
C ARG A 325 -24.42 -17.50 -15.43
N ARG A 326 -24.16 -17.94 -16.67
CA ARG A 326 -23.13 -17.38 -17.56
C ARG A 326 -23.19 -15.85 -17.66
N ASP A 327 -24.38 -15.27 -17.51
CA ASP A 327 -24.62 -13.83 -17.57
C ASP A 327 -24.09 -13.06 -16.35
N ASP A 328 -24.20 -13.62 -15.14
CA ASP A 328 -23.71 -12.99 -13.90
C ASP A 328 -22.17 -12.94 -13.90
N LEU A 329 -21.55 -14.01 -14.40
CA LEU A 329 -20.11 -14.10 -14.61
C LEU A 329 -19.63 -13.04 -15.63
N ALA A 330 -20.26 -13.00 -16.80
CA ALA A 330 -19.92 -12.02 -17.84
C ALA A 330 -20.08 -10.58 -17.34
N PHE A 331 -21.12 -10.31 -16.55
CA PHE A 331 -21.33 -9.01 -15.92
C PHE A 331 -20.21 -8.65 -14.93
N ARG A 332 -19.81 -9.59 -14.06
CA ARG A 332 -18.74 -9.39 -13.07
C ARG A 332 -17.44 -8.99 -13.75
N VAL A 333 -17.01 -9.74 -14.77
CA VAL A 333 -15.81 -9.46 -15.56
C VAL A 333 -15.84 -8.07 -16.16
N LEU A 334 -16.95 -7.74 -16.83
CA LEU A 334 -17.12 -6.45 -17.49
C LEU A 334 -17.07 -5.29 -16.48
N ARG A 335 -17.61 -5.47 -15.28
CA ARG A 335 -17.55 -4.45 -14.23
C ARG A 335 -16.15 -4.29 -13.64
N ILE A 336 -15.42 -5.38 -13.40
CA ILE A 336 -14.01 -5.32 -12.97
C ILE A 336 -13.17 -4.58 -14.03
N TYR A 337 -13.35 -4.94 -15.31
CA TYR A 337 -12.69 -4.29 -16.43
C TYR A 337 -13.01 -2.79 -16.51
N ALA A 338 -14.29 -2.43 -16.38
CA ALA A 338 -14.73 -1.05 -16.40
C ALA A 338 -14.18 -0.22 -15.22
N ILE A 339 -14.17 -0.78 -14.00
CA ILE A 339 -13.54 -0.14 -12.83
C ILE A 339 -12.04 0.08 -13.06
N GLY A 340 -11.36 -0.85 -13.72
CA GLY A 340 -9.95 -0.70 -14.12
C GLY A 340 -9.74 0.52 -15.02
N ILE A 341 -10.62 0.71 -16.01
CA ILE A 341 -10.62 1.90 -16.89
C ILE A 341 -10.88 3.18 -16.09
N GLU A 342 -11.85 3.17 -15.17
CA GLU A 342 -12.15 4.30 -14.29
C GLU A 342 -10.95 4.70 -13.44
N LYS A 343 -10.31 3.73 -12.76
CA LYS A 343 -9.11 3.97 -11.94
C LYS A 343 -7.98 4.57 -12.76
N ARG A 344 -7.73 4.05 -13.97
CA ARG A 344 -6.70 4.57 -14.87
C ARG A 344 -6.96 6.02 -15.26
N HIS A 345 -8.16 6.34 -15.74
CA HIS A 345 -8.48 7.70 -16.17
C HIS A 345 -8.62 8.68 -15.01
N LEU A 346 -9.08 8.23 -13.85
CA LEU A 346 -9.10 9.03 -12.63
C LEU A 346 -7.67 9.42 -12.21
N LYS A 347 -6.71 8.50 -12.30
CA LYS A 347 -5.29 8.78 -12.02
C LYS A 347 -4.71 9.81 -13.01
N LEU A 348 -5.01 9.68 -14.31
CA LEU A 348 -4.62 10.69 -15.30
C LEU A 348 -5.18 12.08 -14.98
N LEU A 349 -6.47 12.18 -14.65
CA LEU A 349 -7.08 13.47 -14.27
C LEU A 349 -6.41 14.10 -13.03
N TYR A 350 -5.95 13.28 -12.09
CA TYR A 350 -5.21 13.75 -10.92
C TYR A 350 -3.77 14.14 -11.24
N ASP A 351 -3.10 13.36 -12.11
CA ASP A 351 -1.74 13.65 -12.55
C ASP A 351 -1.67 14.97 -13.34
N HIS A 352 -2.72 15.30 -14.07
CA HIS A 352 -2.87 16.54 -14.85
C HIS A 352 -3.48 17.71 -14.06
N ASN A 353 -3.62 17.60 -12.74
CA ASN A 353 -4.22 18.64 -11.88
C ASN A 353 -5.65 19.06 -12.30
N GLU A 354 -6.41 18.20 -12.98
CA GLU A 354 -7.82 18.43 -13.31
C GLU A 354 -8.75 18.07 -12.15
N VAL A 355 -8.24 17.31 -11.18
CA VAL A 355 -8.96 16.80 -10.02
C VAL A 355 -8.11 16.97 -8.77
N THR A 356 -8.68 17.57 -7.73
CA THR A 356 -7.99 17.70 -6.44
C THR A 356 -7.79 16.36 -5.74
N GLU A 357 -6.78 16.27 -4.87
CA GLU A 357 -6.48 15.06 -4.09
C GLU A 357 -7.69 14.50 -3.35
N SER A 358 -8.52 15.37 -2.75
CA SER A 358 -9.70 14.92 -2.00
C SER A 358 -10.77 14.32 -2.92
N VAL A 359 -10.96 14.87 -4.13
CA VAL A 359 -11.88 14.26 -5.11
C VAL A 359 -11.33 12.94 -5.62
N PHE A 360 -10.03 12.89 -5.95
CA PHE A 360 -9.35 11.69 -6.41
C PHE A 360 -9.52 10.54 -5.41
N ARG A 361 -9.18 10.76 -4.13
CA ARG A 361 -9.30 9.75 -3.07
C ARG A 361 -10.73 9.29 -2.86
N ARG A 362 -11.68 10.23 -2.86
CA ARG A 362 -13.10 9.92 -2.70
C ARG A 362 -13.62 8.99 -3.79
N ILE A 363 -13.32 9.30 -5.05
CA ILE A 363 -13.73 8.44 -6.17
C ILE A 363 -12.97 7.10 -6.12
N GLN A 364 -11.66 7.13 -5.86
CA GLN A 364 -10.84 5.91 -5.78
C GLN A 364 -11.29 4.97 -4.65
N GLY A 365 -11.68 5.51 -3.49
CA GLY A 365 -12.24 4.76 -2.36
C GLY A 365 -13.55 4.07 -2.75
N LYS A 366 -14.47 4.79 -3.40
CA LYS A 366 -15.72 4.21 -3.92
C LYS A 366 -15.46 3.09 -4.93
N LEU A 367 -14.55 3.30 -5.87
CA LEU A 367 -14.18 2.28 -6.87
C LEU A 367 -13.55 1.04 -6.22
N ARG A 368 -12.82 1.19 -5.10
CA ARG A 368 -12.24 0.07 -4.35
C ARG A 368 -13.33 -0.75 -3.65
N ILE A 369 -14.28 -0.07 -3.00
CA ILE A 369 -15.41 -0.73 -2.34
C ILE A 369 -16.28 -1.46 -3.37
N GLN A 370 -16.53 -0.84 -4.53
CA GLN A 370 -17.25 -1.49 -5.62
C GLN A 370 -16.52 -2.73 -6.12
N LEU A 371 -15.19 -2.63 -6.31
CA LEU A 371 -14.38 -3.76 -6.73
C LEU A 371 -14.48 -4.91 -5.72
N GLU A 372 -14.25 -4.66 -4.42
CA GLU A 372 -14.34 -5.66 -3.35
C GLU A 372 -15.74 -6.32 -3.28
N ALA A 373 -16.79 -5.54 -3.51
CA ALA A 373 -18.15 -6.05 -3.55
C ALA A 373 -18.40 -6.95 -4.77
N ILE A 374 -17.89 -6.58 -5.94
CA ILE A 374 -18.01 -7.38 -7.17
C ILE A 374 -17.18 -8.67 -7.05
N GLU A 375 -15.97 -8.61 -6.50
CA GLU A 375 -15.11 -9.76 -6.19
C GLU A 375 -15.83 -10.72 -5.23
N SER A 376 -16.49 -10.21 -4.19
CA SER A 376 -17.27 -11.03 -3.24
C SER A 376 -18.62 -11.55 -3.76
N GLY A 377 -18.99 -11.25 -5.01
CA GLY A 377 -20.22 -11.73 -5.66
C GLY A 377 -21.45 -10.85 -5.46
N ASN A 378 -21.29 -9.66 -4.87
CA ASN A 378 -22.34 -8.65 -4.87
C ASN A 378 -22.30 -7.85 -6.17
N LEU A 379 -23.18 -8.23 -7.11
CA LEU A 379 -23.27 -7.64 -8.46
C LEU A 379 -23.85 -6.21 -8.46
N SER A 380 -24.50 -5.79 -7.37
CA SER A 380 -25.14 -4.48 -7.23
C SER A 380 -24.82 -3.85 -5.87
N PRO A 381 -23.54 -3.45 -5.64
CA PRO A 381 -23.16 -2.83 -4.37
C PRO A 381 -23.91 -1.52 -4.15
N ASP A 382 -24.60 -1.43 -3.03
CA ASP A 382 -25.17 -0.15 -2.60
C ASP A 382 -24.04 0.78 -2.11
N VAL A 383 -23.64 1.67 -3.01
CA VAL A 383 -22.59 2.68 -2.82
C VAL A 383 -23.02 3.78 -1.83
N THR A 384 -24.30 3.82 -1.43
CA THR A 384 -24.82 4.79 -0.46
C THR A 384 -24.61 4.34 0.99
N ILE A 385 -24.53 3.02 1.22
CA ILE A 385 -24.36 2.43 2.57
C ILE A 385 -22.92 2.60 3.08
N HIS A 386 -21.96 2.78 2.18
CA HIS A 386 -20.54 2.87 2.51
C HIS A 386 -20.08 4.33 2.41
N GLY A 387 -20.35 5.11 3.47
CA GLY A 387 -19.83 6.46 3.61
C GLY A 387 -18.30 6.48 3.65
N ASP A 388 -17.70 7.57 3.14
CA ASP A 388 -16.26 7.94 3.18
C ASP A 388 -15.63 7.85 4.60
N ASP A 389 -16.42 7.63 5.64
CA ASP A 389 -16.07 7.87 7.03
C ASP A 389 -15.48 6.64 7.74
N ARG A 390 -14.35 6.09 7.28
CA ARG A 390 -13.55 5.16 8.12
C ARG A 390 -12.03 5.20 7.93
N ASP A 391 -11.43 6.31 7.53
CA ASP A 391 -9.99 6.49 7.75
C ASP A 391 -9.76 7.39 8.97
N ILE A 392 -9.43 6.76 10.11
CA ILE A 392 -9.00 7.43 11.35
C ILE A 392 -7.87 8.43 11.01
N PHE A 393 -7.00 8.04 10.08
CA PHE A 393 -5.91 8.85 9.54
C PHE A 393 -6.38 10.09 8.76
N GLU A 394 -7.48 10.03 8.00
CA GLU A 394 -8.03 11.21 7.34
C GLU A 394 -8.63 12.21 8.33
N ARG A 395 -9.23 11.76 9.43
CA ARG A 395 -9.74 12.66 10.48
C ARG A 395 -8.58 13.39 11.17
N ILE A 396 -7.49 12.68 11.45
CA ILE A 396 -6.26 13.27 12.02
C ILE A 396 -5.60 14.22 11.02
N PHE A 397 -5.47 13.83 9.75
CA PHE A 397 -4.92 14.67 8.68
C PHE A 397 -5.76 15.93 8.44
N ARG A 398 -7.09 15.83 8.51
CA ARG A 398 -8.00 16.98 8.46
C ARG A 398 -7.75 17.94 9.63
N ASN A 399 -7.50 17.44 10.84
CA ASN A 399 -7.22 18.29 12.01
C ASN A 399 -5.87 19.02 11.86
N VAL A 400 -4.83 18.34 11.38
CA VAL A 400 -3.53 18.96 11.04
C VAL A 400 -3.71 20.01 9.94
N LYS A 401 -4.50 19.70 8.91
CA LYS A 401 -4.81 20.65 7.82
C LYS A 401 -5.66 21.85 8.28
N LYS A 402 -6.58 21.66 9.23
CA LYS A 402 -7.38 22.74 9.84
C LYS A 402 -6.52 23.68 10.68
N LEU A 403 -5.54 23.15 11.39
CA LEU A 403 -4.51 23.95 12.09
C LEU A 403 -3.66 24.77 11.10
N LEU A 404 -3.44 24.27 9.88
CA LEU A 404 -2.60 24.89 8.86
C LEU A 404 -3.34 25.77 7.83
N LYS A 405 -4.68 25.69 7.69
CA LYS A 405 -5.44 26.49 6.69
C LYS A 405 -6.92 26.69 7.05
N ARG A 406 -7.37 27.96 7.04
CA ARG A 406 -8.74 28.44 7.34
C ARG A 406 -9.43 28.88 6.05
N GLU A 407 -10.17 28.01 5.36
CA GLU A 407 -11.07 28.38 4.23
C GLU A 407 -11.91 27.16 3.80
N GLU A 408 -13.20 27.12 4.18
CA GLU A 408 -14.08 25.94 4.01
C GLU A 408 -15.22 26.13 2.98
N ASN A 409 -15.64 27.35 2.62
CA ASN A 409 -16.86 27.55 1.81
C ASN A 409 -16.66 27.50 0.28
N VAL A 410 -15.65 28.16 -0.30
CA VAL A 410 -15.41 28.17 -1.77
C VAL A 410 -15.03 26.77 -2.29
N ARG A 411 -14.27 26.01 -1.49
CA ARG A 411 -13.85 24.65 -1.81
C ARG A 411 -15.01 23.67 -1.97
N SER A 412 -16.20 23.93 -1.41
CA SER A 412 -17.34 23.01 -1.50
C SER A 412 -17.91 22.94 -2.92
N PHE A 413 -18.02 24.08 -3.61
CA PHE A 413 -18.50 24.14 -4.99
C PHE A 413 -17.49 23.51 -5.96
N GLU A 414 -16.24 23.98 -5.92
CA GLU A 414 -15.16 23.48 -6.77
C GLU A 414 -14.98 21.97 -6.63
N HIS A 415 -15.01 21.45 -5.39
CA HIS A 415 -14.89 20.02 -5.11
C HIS A 415 -16.03 19.20 -5.71
N ARG A 416 -17.28 19.68 -5.56
CA ARG A 416 -18.45 19.01 -6.15
C ARG A 416 -18.43 19.07 -7.68
N TYR A 417 -18.04 20.21 -8.25
CA TYR A 417 -17.92 20.39 -9.69
C TYR A 417 -16.87 19.43 -10.28
N MET A 418 -15.65 19.42 -9.73
CA MET A 418 -14.59 18.51 -10.15
C MET A 418 -15.00 17.05 -9.96
N TYR A 419 -15.71 16.71 -8.88
CA TYR A 419 -16.21 15.37 -8.62
C TYR A 419 -17.17 14.88 -9.72
N TYR A 420 -18.21 15.64 -10.05
CA TYR A 420 -19.17 15.23 -11.07
C TYR A 420 -18.60 15.30 -12.49
N ARG A 421 -17.71 16.27 -12.78
CA ARG A 421 -16.96 16.32 -14.04
C ARG A 421 -16.06 15.09 -14.20
N ALA A 422 -15.31 14.71 -13.17
CA ALA A 422 -14.48 13.52 -13.19
C ALA A 422 -15.30 12.24 -13.42
N GLN A 423 -16.41 12.07 -12.68
CA GLN A 423 -17.34 10.94 -12.88
C GLN A 423 -17.90 10.87 -14.30
N THR A 424 -18.24 12.02 -14.88
CA THR A 424 -18.70 12.11 -16.27
C THR A 424 -17.62 11.66 -17.25
N ILE A 425 -16.38 12.13 -17.08
CA ILE A 425 -15.25 11.81 -17.95
C ILE A 425 -14.91 10.32 -17.87
N ILE A 426 -14.75 9.76 -16.67
CA ILE A 426 -14.39 8.35 -16.51
C ILE A 426 -15.50 7.44 -17.06
N SER A 427 -16.77 7.74 -16.79
CA SER A 427 -17.91 6.96 -17.33
C SER A 427 -17.95 7.03 -18.86
N ARG A 428 -17.67 8.20 -19.45
CA ARG A 428 -17.58 8.34 -20.91
C ARG A 428 -16.44 7.51 -21.50
N LYS A 429 -15.29 7.45 -20.83
CA LYS A 429 -14.15 6.63 -21.29
C LYS A 429 -14.46 5.13 -21.23
N VAL A 430 -15.11 4.69 -20.16
CA VAL A 430 -15.63 3.31 -20.05
C VAL A 430 -16.58 3.01 -21.22
N LEU A 431 -17.60 3.82 -21.44
CA LEU A 431 -18.57 3.61 -22.53
C LEU A 431 -17.88 3.55 -23.91
N LYS A 432 -16.87 4.39 -24.15
CA LYS A 432 -16.08 4.36 -25.39
C LYS A 432 -15.35 3.03 -25.58
N GLU A 433 -14.72 2.51 -24.53
CA GLU A 433 -14.03 1.21 -24.55
C GLU A 433 -15.01 0.04 -24.66
N LEU A 434 -16.15 0.10 -23.97
CA LEU A 434 -17.21 -0.92 -24.07
C LEU A 434 -17.81 -0.97 -25.48
N THR A 435 -18.02 0.18 -26.13
CA THR A 435 -18.50 0.24 -27.53
C THR A 435 -17.48 -0.39 -28.49
N GLN A 436 -16.18 -0.19 -28.24
CA GLN A 436 -15.13 -0.86 -29.02
C GLN A 436 -15.10 -2.36 -28.79
N LEU A 437 -15.42 -2.83 -27.58
CA LEU A 437 -15.57 -4.25 -27.28
C LEU A 437 -16.80 -4.85 -27.97
N GLU A 438 -17.91 -4.11 -28.02
CA GLU A 438 -19.18 -4.56 -28.65
C GLU A 438 -19.01 -4.84 -30.14
N GLN A 439 -18.20 -4.04 -30.85
CA GLN A 439 -17.85 -4.26 -32.26
C GLN A 439 -17.01 -5.54 -32.50
N VAL A 440 -16.48 -6.13 -31.42
CA VAL A 440 -15.59 -7.30 -31.45
C VAL A 440 -16.25 -8.50 -30.75
N SER A 441 -17.39 -8.32 -30.09
CA SER A 441 -17.98 -9.30 -29.18
C SER A 441 -19.23 -10.00 -29.72
N ASP A 442 -19.05 -10.89 -30.70
CA ASP A 442 -20.02 -11.99 -30.91
C ASP A 442 -19.65 -13.25 -30.10
N THR A 443 -18.50 -13.25 -29.40
CA THR A 443 -17.91 -14.49 -28.86
C THR A 443 -17.55 -14.49 -27.36
N ILE A 444 -17.55 -13.34 -26.67
CA ILE A 444 -16.90 -13.21 -25.33
C ILE A 444 -17.89 -12.96 -24.20
N PHE A 445 -18.72 -11.94 -24.36
CA PHE A 445 -19.67 -11.49 -23.35
C PHE A 445 -21.06 -11.73 -23.88
N THR A 446 -21.98 -12.16 -23.01
CA THR A 446 -23.36 -12.29 -23.45
C THR A 446 -23.87 -10.89 -23.82
N PRO A 447 -24.58 -10.73 -24.96
CA PRO A 447 -25.10 -9.43 -25.38
C PRO A 447 -25.90 -8.75 -24.26
N GLU A 448 -26.56 -9.54 -23.42
CA GLU A 448 -27.28 -9.11 -22.23
C GLU A 448 -26.37 -8.49 -21.17
N ALA A 449 -25.22 -9.10 -20.86
CA ALA A 449 -24.26 -8.54 -19.90
C ALA A 449 -23.62 -7.25 -20.40
N VAL A 450 -23.26 -7.17 -21.69
CA VAL A 450 -22.72 -5.94 -22.30
C VAL A 450 -23.76 -4.82 -22.24
N LYS A 451 -25.00 -5.13 -22.65
CA LYS A 451 -26.11 -4.17 -22.60
C LYS A 451 -26.36 -3.67 -21.17
N HIS A 452 -26.37 -4.57 -20.19
CA HIS A 452 -26.58 -4.21 -18.79
C HIS A 452 -25.47 -3.28 -18.26
N VAL A 453 -24.19 -3.59 -18.52
CA VAL A 453 -23.08 -2.73 -18.09
C VAL A 453 -23.09 -1.38 -18.84
N ASN A 454 -23.44 -1.38 -20.13
CA ASN A 454 -23.61 -0.15 -20.92
C ASN A 454 -24.73 0.73 -20.36
N GLU A 455 -25.90 0.17 -20.04
CA GLU A 455 -27.03 0.89 -19.43
C GLU A 455 -26.64 1.49 -18.07
N LEU A 456 -25.92 0.72 -17.25
CA LEU A 456 -25.44 1.15 -15.94
C LEU A 456 -24.47 2.33 -16.04
N TYR A 457 -23.48 2.27 -16.92
CA TYR A 457 -22.54 3.38 -17.13
C TYR A 457 -23.18 4.58 -17.84
N THR A 458 -24.20 4.35 -18.66
CA THR A 458 -25.01 5.41 -19.25
C THR A 458 -25.78 6.16 -18.16
N SER A 459 -26.44 5.44 -17.25
CA SER A 459 -27.08 6.00 -16.06
C SER A 459 -26.11 6.79 -15.17
N PHE A 460 -24.91 6.25 -14.91
CA PHE A 460 -23.88 6.95 -14.13
C PHE A 460 -23.42 8.25 -14.80
N LYS A 461 -23.20 8.22 -16.11
CA LYS A 461 -22.84 9.40 -16.90
C LYS A 461 -23.97 10.43 -16.89
N GLU A 462 -25.20 10.04 -17.18
CA GLU A 462 -26.35 10.96 -17.23
C GLU A 462 -26.64 11.59 -15.86
N ASN A 463 -26.60 10.80 -14.78
CA ASN A 463 -26.82 11.32 -13.44
C ASN A 463 -25.71 12.28 -12.99
N SER A 464 -24.45 11.97 -13.30
CA SER A 464 -23.33 12.89 -12.99
C SER A 464 -23.36 14.15 -13.85
N GLN A 465 -23.73 14.04 -15.13
CA GLN A 465 -23.93 15.21 -16.02
C GLN A 465 -25.07 16.10 -15.52
N ARG A 466 -26.23 15.52 -15.19
CA ARG A 466 -27.38 16.27 -14.66
C ARG A 466 -26.98 17.05 -13.40
N LYS A 467 -26.32 16.41 -12.44
CA LYS A 467 -25.84 17.07 -11.21
C LYS A 467 -24.79 18.14 -11.49
N LEU A 468 -23.94 17.94 -12.49
CA LEU A 468 -22.97 18.94 -12.93
C LEU A 468 -23.67 20.17 -13.55
N HIS A 469 -24.70 19.96 -14.36
CA HIS A 469 -25.53 21.03 -14.92
C HIS A 469 -26.30 21.78 -13.83
N GLU A 470 -27.01 21.07 -12.94
CA GLU A 470 -27.72 21.68 -11.80
C GLU A 470 -26.79 22.53 -10.93
N LEU A 471 -25.55 22.08 -10.68
CA LEU A 471 -24.54 22.88 -9.97
C LEU A 471 -24.07 24.08 -10.79
N SER A 472 -23.86 23.90 -12.09
CA SER A 472 -23.42 24.98 -12.97
C SER A 472 -24.47 26.09 -13.05
N ASP A 473 -25.76 25.72 -13.08
CA ASP A 473 -26.88 26.66 -13.12
C ASP A 473 -27.03 27.42 -11.80
N GLN A 474 -26.69 26.79 -10.65
CA GLN A 474 -26.69 27.47 -9.35
C GLN A 474 -25.62 28.57 -9.25
N ASN A 475 -24.47 28.42 -9.91
CA ASN A 475 -23.36 29.38 -9.85
C ASN A 475 -22.65 29.48 -11.21
N ILE A 476 -23.31 30.09 -12.19
CA ILE A 476 -22.86 30.16 -13.60
C ILE A 476 -21.45 30.73 -13.72
N GLU A 477 -21.15 31.83 -13.02
CA GLU A 477 -19.85 32.50 -13.16
C GLU A 477 -18.70 31.65 -12.58
N LEU A 478 -18.90 31.03 -11.41
CA LEU A 478 -17.90 30.11 -10.83
C LEU A 478 -17.70 28.87 -11.71
N ALA A 479 -18.78 28.33 -12.27
CA ALA A 479 -18.70 27.19 -13.20
C ALA A 479 -17.93 27.55 -14.47
N ARG A 480 -18.13 28.76 -15.00
CA ARG A 480 -17.42 29.28 -16.17
C ARG A 480 -15.92 29.43 -15.89
N ILE A 481 -15.57 30.11 -14.80
CA ILE A 481 -14.16 30.34 -14.39
C ILE A 481 -13.45 29.00 -14.18
N LEU A 482 -14.08 28.09 -13.44
CA LEU A 482 -13.47 26.80 -13.12
C LEU A 482 -13.38 25.89 -14.35
N GLY A 483 -14.39 25.93 -15.23
CA GLY A 483 -14.35 25.25 -16.52
C GLY A 483 -13.21 25.75 -17.41
N GLU A 484 -13.00 27.07 -17.48
CA GLU A 484 -11.90 27.69 -18.22
C GLU A 484 -10.53 27.30 -17.65
N SER A 485 -10.37 27.35 -16.33
CA SER A 485 -9.15 26.94 -15.64
C SER A 485 -8.81 25.46 -15.90
N LEU A 486 -9.80 24.57 -15.77
CA LEU A 486 -9.61 23.14 -16.05
C LEU A 486 -9.31 22.86 -17.53
N ALA A 487 -9.91 23.63 -18.45
CA ALA A 487 -9.61 23.52 -19.87
C ALA A 487 -8.16 23.93 -20.17
N LYS A 488 -7.67 25.01 -19.56
CA LYS A 488 -6.26 25.44 -19.67
C LYS A 488 -5.30 24.36 -19.15
N HIS A 489 -5.58 23.76 -18.00
CA HIS A 489 -4.77 22.64 -17.47
C HIS A 489 -4.73 21.45 -18.45
N GLY A 490 -5.89 21.12 -19.04
CA GLY A 490 -5.98 20.06 -20.05
C GLY A 490 -5.17 20.37 -21.32
N VAL A 491 -5.17 21.61 -21.79
CA VAL A 491 -4.35 22.05 -22.94
C VAL A 491 -2.86 21.95 -22.60
N HIS A 492 -2.45 22.46 -21.44
CA HIS A 492 -1.05 22.40 -21.02
C HIS A 492 -0.51 20.96 -20.95
N THR A 493 -1.34 20.06 -20.43
CA THR A 493 -1.00 18.63 -20.42
C THR A 493 -0.77 18.09 -21.83
N ILE A 494 -1.63 18.46 -22.79
CA ILE A 494 -1.49 18.04 -24.18
C ILE A 494 -0.17 18.59 -24.76
N GLU A 495 0.20 19.83 -24.47
CA GLU A 495 1.47 20.42 -24.89
C GLU A 495 2.67 19.65 -24.33
N GLU A 496 2.67 19.30 -23.04
CA GLU A 496 3.74 18.49 -22.43
C GLU A 496 3.82 17.09 -23.05
N MET A 497 2.67 16.43 -23.27
CA MET A 497 2.62 15.12 -23.92
C MET A 497 3.16 15.17 -25.35
N VAL A 498 2.82 16.20 -26.11
CA VAL A 498 3.32 16.40 -27.47
C VAL A 498 4.82 16.66 -27.44
N LEU A 499 5.31 17.50 -26.52
CA LEU A 499 6.75 17.76 -26.34
C LEU A 499 7.53 16.48 -25.99
N GLU A 500 6.98 15.64 -25.11
CA GLU A 500 7.60 14.37 -24.76
C GLU A 500 7.57 13.37 -25.93
N ASP A 501 6.49 13.32 -26.69
CA ASP A 501 6.37 12.45 -27.87
C ASP A 501 7.35 12.85 -28.98
N ILE A 502 7.49 14.15 -29.29
CA ILE A 502 8.48 14.61 -30.28
C ILE A 502 9.92 14.39 -29.81
N TYR A 503 10.19 14.50 -28.50
CA TYR A 503 11.51 14.16 -27.94
C TYR A 503 11.80 12.66 -28.02
N ARG A 504 10.85 11.80 -27.65
CA ARG A 504 10.99 10.34 -27.75
C ARG A 504 11.13 9.84 -29.19
N LYS A 505 10.57 10.59 -30.15
CA LYS A 505 10.76 10.38 -31.59
C LYS A 505 12.06 10.98 -32.13
N GLU A 506 12.92 11.49 -31.25
CA GLU A 506 14.21 12.09 -31.58
C GLU A 506 14.13 13.29 -32.55
N LEU A 507 12.96 13.95 -32.65
CA LEU A 507 12.78 15.14 -33.48
C LEU A 507 13.49 16.37 -32.90
N ILE A 508 13.72 16.38 -31.58
CA ILE A 508 14.40 17.46 -30.88
C ILE A 508 15.50 16.90 -29.98
N THR A 509 16.59 17.65 -29.83
CA THR A 509 17.71 17.29 -28.95
C THR A 509 17.32 17.43 -27.48
N PRO A 510 18.03 16.76 -26.53
CA PRO A 510 17.79 16.94 -25.10
C PRO A 510 17.86 18.40 -24.65
N LYS A 511 18.75 19.20 -25.25
CA LYS A 511 18.88 20.63 -24.96
C LYS A 511 17.63 21.42 -25.39
N LEU A 512 17.09 21.14 -26.57
CA LEU A 512 15.85 21.76 -27.06
C LEU A 512 14.64 21.33 -26.24
N TYR A 513 14.58 20.07 -25.82
CA TYR A 513 13.53 19.57 -24.93
C TYR A 513 13.51 20.35 -23.61
N ILE A 514 14.66 20.55 -22.98
CA ILE A 514 14.76 21.31 -21.73
C ILE A 514 14.32 22.77 -21.94
N LEU A 515 14.82 23.44 -22.98
CA LEU A 515 14.45 24.83 -23.30
C LEU A 515 12.95 24.99 -23.55
N LEU A 516 12.36 24.17 -24.42
CA LEU A 516 10.93 24.22 -24.73
C LEU A 516 10.07 23.89 -23.51
N LYS A 517 10.54 22.97 -22.65
CA LYS A 517 9.86 22.65 -21.39
C LYS A 517 9.88 23.82 -20.41
N GLU A 518 10.98 24.55 -20.34
CA GLU A 518 11.09 25.78 -19.54
C GLU A 518 10.20 26.90 -20.09
N GLU A 519 10.16 27.10 -21.41
CA GLU A 519 9.28 28.08 -22.06
C GLU A 519 7.80 27.76 -21.84
N LEU A 520 7.39 26.49 -22.00
CA LEU A 520 6.03 26.05 -21.70
C LEU A 520 5.69 26.29 -20.23
N ARG A 521 6.60 26.03 -19.29
CA ARG A 521 6.36 26.33 -17.86
C ARG A 521 6.21 27.83 -17.61
N ALA A 522 7.04 28.65 -18.24
CA ALA A 522 7.00 30.10 -18.10
C ALA A 522 5.71 30.72 -18.68
N ALA A 523 5.19 30.18 -19.78
CA ALA A 523 3.92 30.64 -20.38
C ALA A 523 2.68 30.30 -19.54
N ASN A 524 2.80 29.40 -18.57
CA ASN A 524 1.70 28.90 -17.74
C ASN A 524 1.71 29.45 -16.29
N GLN A 525 2.73 30.23 -15.91
CA GLN A 525 2.75 31.04 -14.69
C GLN A 525 2.15 32.42 -14.94
#